data_AF-A0A3N5MV38-F1
#
_entry.id   AF-A0A3N5MV38-F1
#
_cell.length_a   1.000
_cell.length_b   1.000
_cell.length_c   1.000
_cell.angle_alpha   90.00
_cell.angle_beta   90.00
_cell.angle_gamma   90.00
#
_symmetry.space_group_name_H-M   'P 1'
#
loop_
_entity.id
_entity.type
_entity.pdbx_description
1 polymer ?
#
loop_
_entity_poly.entity_id
_entity_poly.type
_entity_poly.pdbx_seq_one_letter_code
_entity_poly.pdbx_strand_id
1 'polypeptide(L)'
;MHITLTNQAGVTINLSRVQWARILALAMAYGWEPAGTSNPDGWKGDEPWSGSYSSHQGGSVSRQDAQMMAAALEKSLPGIPDQDPPAHNEGKQDIFESMLAFGRALEVDNPSPSKLGIDSSYKAQILELIEFFRQGAFEMGN
;
A
#
# COMPACT_ATOMS: atom_id res chain seq x y z
N MET A 1 8.82 10.95 6.83
CA MET A 1 7.64 10.38 7.51
C MET A 1 7.41 8.99 6.93
N HIS A 2 7.52 7.97 7.78
CA HIS A 2 7.33 6.57 7.43
C HIS A 2 5.99 6.07 7.99
N ILE A 3 5.56 4.90 7.54
CA ILE A 3 4.45 4.13 8.08
C ILE A 3 5.05 2.80 8.49
N THR A 4 4.76 2.39 9.73
CA THR A 4 5.22 1.12 10.27
C THR A 4 4.05 0.16 10.30
N LEU A 5 4.15 -0.97 9.61
CA LEU A 5 3.15 -2.03 9.64
C LEU A 5 3.61 -3.09 10.63
N THR A 6 2.81 -3.41 11.64
CA THR A 6 3.14 -4.41 12.66
C THR A 6 2.09 -5.50 12.65
N ASN A 7 2.47 -6.77 12.42
CA ASN A 7 1.53 -7.87 12.47
C ASN A 7 1.44 -8.48 13.88
N GLN A 8 0.49 -9.41 14.07
CA GLN A 8 0.29 -10.11 15.35
C GLN A 8 1.49 -10.96 15.80
N ALA A 9 2.40 -11.33 14.89
CA ALA A 9 3.63 -12.04 15.21
C ALA A 9 4.78 -11.10 15.65
N GLY A 10 4.55 -9.78 15.67
CA GLY A 10 5.54 -8.77 16.02
C GLY A 10 6.53 -8.45 14.89
N VAL A 11 6.28 -8.92 13.67
CA VAL A 11 7.05 -8.52 12.48
C VAL A 11 6.68 -7.10 12.13
N THR A 12 7.68 -6.28 11.81
CA THR A 12 7.48 -4.88 11.43
C THR A 12 8.06 -4.57 10.06
N ILE A 13 7.30 -3.86 9.22
CA ILE A 13 7.76 -3.35 7.92
C ILE A 13 7.65 -1.83 7.94
N ASN A 14 8.73 -1.15 7.58
CA ASN A 14 8.76 0.31 7.49
C ASN A 14 8.73 0.76 6.03
N LEU A 15 7.72 1.54 5.68
CA LEU A 15 7.54 2.07 4.34
C LEU A 15 7.50 3.59 4.37
N SER A 16 8.03 4.25 3.35
CA SER A 16 7.71 5.66 3.13
C SER A 16 6.22 5.81 2.77
N ARG A 17 5.66 6.99 3.03
CA ARG A 17 4.27 7.30 2.62
C ARG A 17 4.03 7.14 1.12
N VAL A 18 5.04 7.45 0.31
CA VAL A 18 4.99 7.29 -1.15
C VAL A 18 4.94 5.81 -1.51
N GLN A 19 5.79 4.98 -0.90
CA GLN A 19 5.75 3.52 -1.11
C GLN A 19 4.40 2.95 -0.71
N TRP A 20 3.89 3.32 0.47
CA TRP A 20 2.60 2.83 0.93
C TRP A 20 1.44 3.24 0.02
N ALA A 21 1.40 4.50 -0.42
CA ALA A 21 0.39 4.96 -1.38
C ALA A 21 0.46 4.17 -2.70
N ARG A 22 1.66 3.88 -3.22
CA ARG A 22 1.86 3.07 -4.43
C ARG A 22 1.43 1.61 -4.24
N ILE A 23 1.62 1.03 -3.06
CA ILE A 23 1.18 -0.34 -2.75
C ILE A 23 -0.34 -0.42 -2.69
N LEU A 24 -1.00 0.50 -1.97
CA LEU A 24 -2.46 0.58 -1.92
C LEU A 24 -3.05 0.77 -3.32
N ALA A 25 -2.45 1.66 -4.10
CA ALA A 25 -2.79 1.92 -5.48
C ALA A 25 -2.75 0.67 -6.35
N LEU A 26 -1.65 -0.07 -6.26
CA LEU A 26 -1.43 -1.28 -7.00
C LEU A 26 -2.43 -2.37 -6.58
N ALA A 27 -2.67 -2.54 -5.29
CA ALA A 27 -3.68 -3.48 -4.82
C ALA A 27 -5.08 -3.10 -5.37
N MET A 28 -5.46 -1.82 -5.32
CA MET A 28 -6.76 -1.36 -5.84
C MET A 28 -6.93 -1.61 -7.33
N ALA A 29 -5.89 -1.31 -8.12
CA ALA A 29 -5.87 -1.57 -9.57
C ALA A 29 -6.06 -3.05 -9.93
N TYR A 30 -5.68 -3.96 -9.04
CA TYR A 30 -5.74 -5.42 -9.25
C TYR A 30 -6.88 -6.09 -8.47
N GLY A 31 -7.88 -5.29 -8.06
CA GLY A 31 -9.16 -5.76 -7.53
C GLY A 31 -9.24 -5.86 -6.00
N TRP A 32 -8.34 -5.22 -5.26
CA TRP A 32 -8.55 -5.00 -3.83
C TRP A 32 -9.48 -3.81 -3.59
N GLU A 33 -10.57 -4.03 -2.86
CA GLU A 33 -11.44 -2.95 -2.41
C GLU A 33 -11.14 -2.67 -0.93
N PRO A 34 -10.76 -1.43 -0.57
CA PRO A 34 -10.42 -1.10 0.81
C PRO A 34 -11.65 -1.25 1.72
N ALA A 35 -11.60 -2.20 2.64
CA ALA A 35 -12.70 -2.42 3.61
C ALA A 35 -12.77 -1.35 4.72
N GLY A 36 -11.81 -0.42 4.74
CA GLY A 36 -11.59 0.53 5.84
C GLY A 36 -10.85 -0.08 7.02
N THR A 37 -10.08 0.75 7.72
CA THR A 37 -9.38 0.35 8.95
C THR A 37 -10.30 0.45 10.16
N SER A 38 -10.10 -0.44 11.13
CA SER A 38 -10.72 -0.31 12.44
C SER A 38 -9.90 0.66 13.29
N ASN A 39 -10.59 1.39 14.19
CA ASN A 39 -9.92 2.23 15.16
C ASN A 39 -9.03 1.38 16.07
N PRO A 40 -7.89 1.91 16.55
CA PRO A 40 -7.13 1.24 17.59
C PRO A 40 -7.94 1.09 18.88
N ASP A 41 -7.54 0.11 19.68
CA ASP A 41 -8.04 -0.07 21.04
C ASP A 41 -7.79 1.20 21.86
N GLY A 42 -8.87 1.74 22.45
CA GLY A 42 -8.81 2.95 23.26
C GLY A 42 -8.82 4.27 22.48
N TRP A 43 -9.18 4.27 21.19
CA TRP A 43 -9.45 5.51 20.44
C TRP A 43 -10.45 6.40 21.18
N LYS A 44 -10.02 7.62 21.51
CA LYS A 44 -10.82 8.68 22.16
C LYS A 44 -10.87 9.95 21.31
N GLY A 45 -10.72 9.84 20.00
CA GLY A 45 -10.76 11.02 19.15
C GLY A 45 -12.13 11.68 19.19
N ASP A 46 -12.12 13.01 19.08
CA ASP A 46 -13.33 13.82 19.06
C ASP A 46 -14.15 13.63 17.76
N GLU A 47 -13.53 13.04 16.72
CA GLU A 47 -14.14 12.75 15.43
C GLU A 47 -14.31 11.23 15.18
N PRO A 48 -15.33 10.83 14.40
CA PRO A 48 -15.47 9.44 13.93
C PRO A 48 -14.20 8.96 13.24
N TRP A 49 -13.80 7.72 13.53
CA TRP A 49 -12.64 7.12 12.89
C TRP A 49 -12.80 7.11 11.37
N SER A 50 -11.86 7.73 10.66
CA SER A 50 -11.94 7.92 9.21
C SER A 50 -11.83 6.62 8.41
N GLY A 51 -11.39 5.52 9.03
CA GLY A 51 -11.13 4.25 8.33
C GLY A 51 -9.98 4.32 7.33
N SER A 52 -9.21 5.41 7.33
CA SER A 52 -8.20 5.66 6.31
C SER A 52 -6.91 4.89 6.56
N TYR A 53 -6.37 4.32 5.47
CA TYR A 53 -5.05 3.69 5.41
C TYR A 53 -3.88 4.69 5.42
N SER A 54 -4.15 6.00 5.39
CA SER A 54 -3.13 7.06 5.40
C SER A 54 -3.06 7.83 6.73
N SER A 55 -3.92 7.49 7.69
CA SER A 55 -4.02 8.19 8.97
C SER A 55 -2.86 7.82 9.90
N HIS A 56 -2.30 8.82 10.59
CA HIS A 56 -1.23 8.65 11.59
C HIS A 56 -1.71 8.02 12.91
N GLN A 57 -2.97 7.60 12.97
CA GLN A 57 -3.68 7.43 14.23
C GLN A 57 -3.77 5.97 14.67
N GLY A 58 -3.00 5.03 14.09
CA GLY A 58 -2.90 3.69 14.68
C GLY A 58 -3.92 2.67 14.15
N GLY A 59 -4.33 2.71 12.88
CA GLY A 59 -5.43 1.87 12.39
C GLY A 59 -5.11 0.37 12.35
N SER A 60 -6.08 -0.46 12.69
CA SER A 60 -6.01 -1.92 12.53
C SER A 60 -6.61 -2.35 11.21
N VAL A 61 -5.88 -3.16 10.45
CA VAL A 61 -6.33 -3.80 9.20
C VAL A 61 -6.72 -5.24 9.50
N SER A 62 -7.93 -5.63 9.10
CA SER A 62 -8.44 -6.98 9.36
C SER A 62 -7.67 -8.05 8.58
N ARG A 63 -7.67 -9.28 9.07
CA ARG A 63 -7.07 -10.43 8.36
C ARG A 63 -7.64 -10.58 6.94
N GLN A 64 -8.94 -10.42 6.79
CA GLN A 64 -9.61 -10.58 5.50
C GLN A 64 -9.15 -9.51 4.52
N ASP A 65 -9.07 -8.25 4.97
CA ASP A 65 -8.62 -7.15 4.13
C ASP A 65 -7.15 -7.30 3.73
N ALA A 66 -6.28 -7.68 4.68
CA ALA A 66 -4.89 -8.01 4.42
C ALA A 66 -4.74 -9.13 3.36
N GLN A 67 -5.53 -10.20 3.47
CA GLN A 67 -5.50 -11.29 2.49
C GLN A 67 -5.96 -10.86 1.10
N MET A 68 -6.99 -10.02 1.01
CA MET A 68 -7.44 -9.47 -0.28
C MET A 68 -6.38 -8.54 -0.89
N MET A 69 -5.71 -7.73 -0.07
CA MET A 69 -4.58 -6.91 -0.50
C MET A 69 -3.43 -7.78 -1.03
N ALA A 70 -3.06 -8.85 -0.32
CA ALA A 70 -2.03 -9.79 -0.75
C ALA A 70 -2.37 -10.43 -2.10
N ALA A 71 -3.62 -10.90 -2.26
CA ALA A 71 -4.08 -11.52 -3.49
C ALA A 71 -4.05 -10.55 -4.68
N ALA A 72 -4.39 -9.28 -4.47
CA ALA A 72 -4.29 -8.26 -5.51
C ALA A 72 -2.83 -7.94 -5.89
N LEU A 73 -1.95 -7.82 -4.90
CA LEU A 73 -0.52 -7.62 -5.14
C LEU A 73 0.11 -8.82 -5.88
N GLU A 74 -0.27 -10.04 -5.57
CA GLU A 74 0.16 -11.24 -6.31
C GLU A 74 -0.25 -11.19 -7.78
N LYS A 75 -1.48 -10.75 -8.07
CA LYS A 75 -1.95 -10.56 -9.45
C LYS A 75 -1.16 -9.50 -10.22
N SER A 76 -0.57 -8.55 -9.50
CA SER A 76 0.24 -7.48 -10.11
C SER A 76 1.66 -7.88 -10.47
N LEU A 77 2.21 -8.91 -9.80
CA LEU A 77 3.61 -9.36 -10.00
C LEU A 77 3.98 -9.62 -11.46
N PRO A 78 3.15 -10.27 -12.30
CA PRO A 78 3.49 -10.51 -13.71
C PRO A 78 3.60 -9.22 -14.54
N GLY A 79 3.00 -8.11 -14.08
CA GLY A 79 3.06 -6.82 -14.74
C GLY A 79 4.26 -5.97 -14.33
N ILE A 80 5.01 -6.37 -13.31
CA ILE A 80 6.18 -5.64 -12.82
C ILE A 80 7.39 -6.05 -13.67
N PRO A 81 8.09 -5.10 -14.32
CA PRO A 81 9.26 -5.42 -15.12
C PRO A 81 10.39 -5.99 -14.23
N ASP A 82 11.08 -7.01 -14.74
CA ASP A 82 12.23 -7.64 -14.05
C ASP A 82 13.49 -6.77 -14.04
N GLN A 83 13.52 -5.73 -14.88
CA GLN A 83 14.61 -4.77 -14.94
C GLN A 83 14.05 -3.36 -14.80
N ASP A 84 14.78 -2.51 -14.09
CA ASP A 84 14.42 -1.10 -13.99
C ASP A 84 14.38 -0.48 -15.39
N PRO A 85 13.35 0.31 -15.72
CA PRO A 85 13.41 1.16 -16.89
C PRO A 85 14.64 2.10 -16.75
N PRO A 86 15.34 2.42 -17.84
CA PRO A 86 16.50 3.29 -17.79
C PRO A 86 16.14 4.58 -17.06
N ALA A 87 16.90 4.86 -15.98
CA ALA A 87 16.62 5.89 -14.99
C ALA A 87 15.97 7.15 -15.59
N HIS A 88 14.66 7.28 -15.38
CA HIS A 88 14.02 8.58 -15.55
C HIS A 88 14.31 9.38 -14.29
N ASN A 89 15.04 10.48 -14.45
CA ASN A 89 15.33 11.46 -13.41
C ASN A 89 14.03 12.15 -12.98
N GLU A 90 13.11 11.45 -12.33
CA GLU A 90 11.92 12.04 -11.72
C GLU A 90 12.30 12.48 -10.31
N GLY A 91 12.95 13.65 -10.28
CA GLY A 91 13.32 14.32 -9.05
C GLY A 91 12.08 14.58 -8.19
N LYS A 92 12.16 14.18 -6.91
CA LYS A 92 11.34 14.66 -5.77
C LYS A 92 9.96 15.19 -6.18
N GLN A 93 9.10 14.36 -6.77
CA GLN A 93 7.79 14.81 -7.20
C GLN A 93 6.75 14.64 -6.12
N ASP A 94 6.01 15.74 -5.96
CA ASP A 94 5.00 16.04 -4.97
C ASP A 94 4.02 14.87 -4.78
N ILE A 95 3.71 14.58 -3.53
CA ILE A 95 2.82 13.48 -3.12
C ILE A 95 1.44 13.67 -3.80
N PHE A 96 1.07 14.92 -4.02
CA PHE A 96 -0.14 15.34 -4.71
C PHE A 96 -0.15 14.97 -6.20
N GLU A 97 0.94 15.22 -6.92
CA GLU A 97 1.06 14.86 -8.35
C GLU A 97 1.12 13.35 -8.55
N SER A 98 1.79 12.64 -7.63
CA SER A 98 1.74 11.17 -7.61
C SER A 98 0.32 10.65 -7.32
N MET A 99 -0.41 11.28 -6.39
CA MET A 99 -1.83 10.95 -6.11
C MET A 99 -2.79 11.30 -7.26
N LEU A 100 -2.52 12.37 -8.02
CA LEU A 100 -3.32 12.79 -9.16
C LEU A 100 -3.07 11.94 -10.41
N ALA A 101 -1.80 11.67 -10.72
CA ALA A 101 -1.42 10.69 -11.73
C ALA A 101 -1.99 9.30 -11.38
N PHE A 102 -2.02 8.96 -10.09
CA PHE A 102 -2.65 7.77 -9.55
C PHE A 102 -4.18 7.76 -9.72
N GLY A 103 -4.88 8.85 -9.40
CA GLY A 103 -6.33 8.96 -9.63
C GLY A 103 -6.70 8.77 -11.09
N ARG A 104 -5.92 9.35 -12.01
CA ARG A 104 -6.07 9.13 -13.46
C ARG A 104 -5.71 7.71 -13.90
N ALA A 105 -4.74 7.07 -13.24
CA ALA A 105 -4.38 5.70 -13.53
C ALA A 105 -5.47 4.71 -13.10
N LEU A 106 -6.22 5.00 -12.02
CA LEU A 106 -7.40 4.24 -11.61
C LEU A 106 -8.62 4.45 -12.51
N GLU A 107 -8.69 5.56 -13.26
CA GLU A 107 -9.69 5.73 -14.33
C GLU A 107 -9.40 4.83 -15.55
N VAL A 108 -8.16 4.35 -15.68
CA VAL A 108 -7.78 3.34 -16.67
C VAL A 108 -7.99 1.97 -16.05
N ASP A 109 -8.78 1.12 -16.69
CA ASP A 109 -8.98 -0.25 -16.24
C ASP A 109 -7.61 -0.99 -16.28
N ASN A 110 -7.08 -1.32 -15.09
CA ASN A 110 -5.80 -2.01 -14.88
C ASN A 110 -4.52 -1.28 -15.35
N PRO A 111 -4.06 -0.21 -14.65
CA PRO A 111 -2.81 0.47 -14.98
C PRO A 111 -1.57 -0.43 -14.81
N SER A 112 -0.62 -0.32 -15.73
CA SER A 112 0.64 -1.07 -15.61
C SER A 112 1.46 -0.59 -14.40
N PRO A 113 2.12 -1.50 -13.64
CA PRO A 113 2.91 -1.15 -12.47
C PRO A 113 3.98 -0.06 -12.75
N SER A 114 4.58 -0.06 -13.95
CA SER A 114 5.54 0.96 -14.36
C SER A 114 4.95 2.38 -14.40
N LYS A 115 3.66 2.53 -14.74
CA LYS A 115 2.97 3.85 -14.69
C LYS A 115 2.71 4.33 -13.27
N LEU A 116 2.73 3.41 -12.29
CA LEU A 116 2.63 3.72 -10.87
C LEU A 116 4.01 3.99 -10.23
N GLY A 117 5.07 4.02 -11.04
CA GLY A 117 6.45 4.16 -10.55
C GLY A 117 6.90 2.96 -9.72
N ILE A 118 6.35 1.78 -10.01
CA ILE A 118 6.73 0.50 -9.42
C ILE A 118 7.65 -0.20 -10.43
N ASP A 119 8.92 -0.24 -10.09
CA ASP A 119 10.00 -0.85 -10.89
C ASP A 119 10.49 -2.17 -10.25
N SER A 120 11.58 -2.72 -10.77
CA SER A 120 12.09 -4.01 -10.32
C SER A 120 12.57 -3.99 -8.86
N SER A 121 12.96 -2.81 -8.35
CA SER A 121 13.36 -2.64 -6.95
C SER A 121 12.21 -2.84 -5.95
N TYR A 122 10.96 -2.64 -6.40
CA TYR A 122 9.76 -2.89 -5.59
C TYR A 122 9.36 -4.36 -5.55
N LYS A 123 9.83 -5.20 -6.48
CA LYS A 123 9.39 -6.59 -6.59
C LYS A 123 9.69 -7.40 -5.33
N ALA A 124 10.90 -7.26 -4.78
CA ALA A 124 11.28 -7.90 -3.53
C ALA A 124 10.45 -7.40 -2.34
N GLN A 125 10.19 -6.10 -2.29
CA GLN A 125 9.37 -5.48 -1.24
C GLN A 125 7.90 -5.91 -1.33
N ILE A 126 7.34 -6.03 -2.53
CA ILE A 126 5.97 -6.51 -2.75
C ILE A 126 5.85 -7.99 -2.33
N LEU A 127 6.84 -8.82 -2.64
CA LEU A 127 6.88 -10.21 -2.18
C LEU A 127 6.94 -10.30 -0.65
N GLU A 128 7.77 -9.48 0.00
CA GLU A 128 7.83 -9.39 1.46
C GLU A 128 6.49 -8.96 2.05
N LEU A 129 5.82 -7.99 1.44
CA LEU A 129 4.50 -7.51 1.87
C LEU A 129 3.41 -8.56 1.68
N ILE A 130 3.43 -9.32 0.59
CA ILE A 130 2.49 -10.43 0.37
C ILE A 130 2.62 -11.45 1.51
N GLU A 131 3.85 -11.87 1.83
CA GLU A 131 4.10 -12.80 2.94
C GLU A 131 3.72 -12.20 4.29
N PHE A 132 3.92 -10.90 4.47
CA PHE A 132 3.48 -10.18 5.67
C PHE A 132 1.96 -10.18 5.82
N PHE A 133 1.21 -9.84 4.76
CA PHE A 133 -0.25 -9.79 4.77
C PHE A 133 -0.90 -11.17 4.92
N ARG A 134 -0.24 -12.22 4.41
CA ARG A 134 -0.68 -13.61 4.61
C ARG A 134 -0.65 -14.05 6.08
N GLN A 135 0.19 -13.43 6.92
CA GLN A 135 0.28 -13.74 8.35
C GLN A 135 -0.94 -13.27 9.14
N GLY A 136 -1.75 -12.35 8.59
CA GLY A 136 -3.06 -12.00 9.11
C GLY A 136 -3.26 -10.51 9.32
N ALA A 137 -4.02 -10.16 10.36
CA ALA A 137 -4.29 -8.77 10.71
C ALA A 137 -3.00 -8.04 11.10
N PHE A 138 -2.95 -6.75 10.84
CA PHE A 138 -1.82 -5.90 11.19
C PHE A 138 -2.28 -4.50 11.60
N GLU A 139 -1.44 -3.82 12.37
CA GLU A 139 -1.63 -2.47 12.85
C GLU A 139 -0.71 -1.52 12.10
N MET A 140 -1.18 -0.29 11.85
CA MET A 140 -0.41 0.75 11.20
C MET A 140 0.02 1.79 12.24
N GLY A 141 1.32 1.84 12.52
CA GLY A 141 1.98 2.86 13.34
C GLY A 141 2.65 3.95 12.51
N ASN A 142 3.25 4.90 13.22
CA ASN A 142 3.95 6.06 12.67
C ASN A 142 5.38 6.15 13.21
#